data_AF-A0A8T3N8Q6-F1
#
_entry.id   AF-A0A8T3N8Q6-F1
#
_cell.length_a   1.000
_cell.length_b   1.000
_cell.length_c   1.000
_cell.angle_alpha   90.00
_cell.angle_beta   90.00
_cell.angle_gamma   90.00
#
_symmetry.space_group_name_H-M   'P 1'
#
loop_
_entity.id
_entity.type
_entity.pdbx_description
1 polymer ?
#
loop_
_entity_poly.entity_id
_entity_poly.type
_entity_poly.pdbx_seq_one_letter_code
_entity_poly.pdbx_strand_id
1 'polypeptide(L)'
;MRASTTMHTHGSAITLLLTSFLALAVTVSAPLSAATKEPDEIVQETSDHVLELINNRGEELENDPEARMRLIDEIILPIIDFPVFSQLVLATDWRTATPEQRTQFMGAFKSMMARTYTKSLSDYAGTRFNVLPARGEQREDYRTVNTEIRTGQGLSPLRVDYSFRFNEGQWKVYDLVIDGLSLVKNFRSSFGNEINRNGLDALITRLKRGGEGLTPQGAAP
;
A
#
# COMPACT_ATOMS: atom_id res chain seq x y z
N MET A 1 53.06 64.35 -33.36
CA MET A 1 51.76 64.84 -33.87
C MET A 1 51.86 65.02 -35.38
N ARG A 2 51.32 64.09 -36.17
CA ARG A 2 50.64 64.27 -37.48
C ARG A 2 50.60 62.94 -38.25
N ALA A 3 49.40 62.64 -38.74
CA ALA A 3 49.01 61.44 -39.47
C ALA A 3 49.21 61.61 -40.98
N SER A 4 49.38 60.49 -41.71
CA SER A 4 48.66 60.09 -42.94
C SER A 4 49.28 58.78 -43.48
N THR A 5 48.51 57.69 -43.57
CA THR A 5 47.85 57.15 -44.78
C THR A 5 48.79 56.39 -45.72
N THR A 6 48.58 55.06 -45.88
CA THR A 6 48.26 54.41 -47.17
C THR A 6 47.97 52.91 -47.00
N MET A 7 46.88 52.48 -47.64
CA MET A 7 46.46 51.08 -47.89
C MET A 7 47.40 50.36 -48.85
N HIS A 8 47.35 49.02 -48.84
CA HIS A 8 47.46 48.03 -49.94
C HIS A 8 48.03 46.71 -49.34
N THR A 9 47.64 45.47 -49.62
CA THR A 9 46.64 44.79 -50.48
C THR A 9 46.73 43.29 -50.13
N HIS A 10 45.66 42.51 -50.39
CA HIS A 10 45.52 41.03 -50.56
C HIS A 10 46.69 40.08 -50.22
N GLY A 11 46.52 38.88 -49.67
CA GLY A 11 45.34 38.02 -49.54
C GLY A 11 45.81 36.54 -49.47
N SER A 12 45.04 35.76 -48.72
CA SER A 12 44.78 34.31 -48.88
C SER A 12 45.78 33.22 -48.42
N ALA A 13 45.18 32.27 -47.69
CA ALA A 13 45.33 30.81 -47.73
C ALA A 13 46.39 30.15 -46.81
N ILE A 14 45.99 29.59 -45.66
CA ILE A 14 45.58 28.18 -45.40
C ILE A 14 46.77 27.20 -45.31
N THR A 15 47.02 26.65 -44.10
CA THR A 15 47.42 25.25 -43.80
C THR A 15 47.23 25.01 -42.29
N LEU A 16 46.05 24.55 -41.85
CA LEU A 16 45.74 23.25 -41.21
C LEU A 16 46.62 22.84 -40.01
N LEU A 17 46.14 22.95 -38.76
CA LEU A 17 45.26 22.01 -37.99
C LEU A 17 46.02 20.82 -37.36
N LEU A 18 46.39 20.92 -36.08
CA LEU A 18 46.50 19.77 -35.16
C LEU A 18 46.62 20.21 -33.68
N THR A 19 45.50 20.46 -33.01
CA THR A 19 45.43 20.38 -31.53
C THR A 19 44.07 19.81 -31.16
N SER A 20 44.07 18.51 -30.89
CA SER A 20 42.89 17.73 -30.53
C SER A 20 42.28 18.22 -29.21
N PHE A 21 40.97 18.40 -29.26
CA PHE A 21 40.11 18.93 -28.22
C PHE A 21 39.69 17.76 -27.31
N LEU A 22 40.33 17.60 -26.14
CA LEU A 22 39.87 16.64 -25.13
C LEU A 22 38.76 17.30 -24.28
N ALA A 23 37.56 17.40 -24.84
CA ALA A 23 36.36 17.72 -24.07
C ALA A 23 35.92 16.46 -23.31
N LEU A 24 36.26 16.42 -22.02
CA LEU A 24 35.74 15.44 -21.09
C LEU A 24 34.23 15.68 -20.92
N ALA A 25 33.41 14.96 -21.69
CA ALA A 25 31.97 14.91 -21.50
C ALA A 25 31.68 14.17 -20.19
N VAL A 26 31.61 14.91 -19.08
CA VAL A 26 31.03 14.41 -17.83
C VAL A 26 29.54 14.26 -18.08
N THR A 27 29.11 13.07 -18.50
CA THR A 27 27.71 12.69 -18.47
C THR A 27 27.31 12.57 -17.00
N VAL A 28 26.71 13.64 -16.47
CA VAL A 28 26.02 13.59 -15.18
C VAL A 28 24.79 12.72 -15.39
N SER A 29 24.94 11.42 -15.13
CA SER A 29 23.81 10.51 -15.00
C SER A 29 23.06 10.92 -13.73
N ALA A 30 22.05 11.76 -13.87
CA ALA A 30 21.09 11.96 -12.79
C ALA A 30 20.46 10.59 -12.50
N PRO A 31 20.41 10.13 -11.23
CA PRO A 31 19.70 8.91 -10.92
C PRO A 31 18.25 9.09 -11.39
N LEU A 32 17.80 8.20 -12.27
CA LEU A 32 16.40 8.08 -12.61
C LEU A 32 15.70 7.65 -11.32
N SER A 33 15.17 8.60 -10.56
CA SER A 33 14.34 8.29 -9.41
C SER A 33 13.16 7.50 -9.95
N ALA A 34 13.07 6.22 -9.62
CA ALA A 34 11.86 5.45 -9.88
C ALA A 34 10.70 6.27 -9.29
N ALA A 35 9.75 6.66 -10.13
CA ALA A 35 8.58 7.38 -9.64
C ALA A 35 7.90 6.47 -8.61
N THR A 36 7.76 6.96 -7.38
CA THR A 36 6.97 6.26 -6.38
C THR A 36 5.54 6.22 -6.90
N LYS A 37 4.96 5.01 -6.99
CA LYS A 37 3.57 4.82 -7.43
C LYS A 37 2.63 5.63 -6.54
N GLU A 38 1.65 6.27 -7.17
CA GLU A 38 0.63 7.02 -6.44
C GLU A 38 -0.42 6.05 -5.83
N PRO A 39 -1.16 6.45 -4.78
CA PRO A 39 -2.07 5.55 -4.07
C PRO A 39 -3.15 4.89 -4.92
N ASP A 40 -3.70 5.61 -5.89
CA ASP A 40 -4.71 5.08 -6.82
C ASP A 40 -4.13 3.98 -7.72
N GLU A 41 -2.91 4.18 -8.24
CA GLU A 41 -2.18 3.14 -8.98
C GLU A 41 -1.90 1.91 -8.12
N ILE A 42 -1.43 2.13 -6.87
CA ILE A 42 -1.16 1.04 -5.91
C ILE A 42 -2.42 0.20 -5.68
N VAL A 43 -3.55 0.86 -5.41
CA VAL A 43 -4.81 0.17 -5.15
C VAL A 43 -5.29 -0.59 -6.39
N GLN A 44 -5.28 0.06 -7.57
CA GLN A 44 -5.75 -0.55 -8.81
C GLN A 44 -4.92 -1.79 -9.17
N GLU A 45 -3.59 -1.68 -9.22
CA GLU A 45 -2.71 -2.80 -9.58
C GLU A 45 -2.82 -3.96 -8.58
N THR A 46 -2.88 -3.65 -7.27
CA THR A 46 -3.02 -4.69 -6.24
C THR A 46 -4.35 -5.41 -6.39
N SER A 47 -5.44 -4.67 -6.60
CA SER A 47 -6.77 -5.25 -6.79
C SER A 47 -6.85 -6.09 -8.06
N ASP A 48 -6.27 -5.64 -9.17
CA ASP A 48 -6.22 -6.41 -10.41
C ASP A 48 -5.47 -7.73 -10.23
N HIS A 49 -4.32 -7.70 -9.57
CA HIS A 49 -3.53 -8.90 -9.29
C HIS A 49 -4.28 -9.87 -8.36
N VAL A 50 -4.92 -9.37 -7.30
CA VAL A 50 -5.74 -10.21 -6.40
C VAL A 50 -6.91 -10.83 -7.16
N LEU A 51 -7.62 -10.06 -8.00
CA LEU A 51 -8.75 -10.58 -8.78
C LEU A 51 -8.30 -11.60 -9.83
N GLU A 52 -7.14 -11.42 -10.46
CA GLU A 52 -6.55 -12.41 -11.36
C GLU A 52 -6.29 -13.73 -10.62
N LEU A 53 -5.68 -13.67 -9.43
CA LEU A 53 -5.43 -14.86 -8.62
C LEU A 53 -6.72 -15.53 -8.16
N ILE A 54 -7.75 -14.77 -7.79
CA ILE A 54 -9.07 -15.32 -7.44
C ILE A 54 -9.70 -16.03 -8.63
N ASN A 55 -9.69 -15.41 -9.81
CA ASN A 55 -10.29 -15.99 -11.01
C ASN A 55 -9.56 -17.26 -11.48
N ASN A 56 -8.23 -17.33 -11.31
CA ASN A 56 -7.42 -18.44 -11.80
C ASN A 56 -7.18 -19.55 -10.75
N ARG A 57 -7.18 -19.20 -9.46
CA ARG A 57 -6.72 -20.06 -8.35
C ARG A 57 -7.62 -19.97 -7.11
N GLY A 58 -8.86 -19.50 -7.24
CA GLY A 58 -9.79 -19.30 -6.12
C GLY A 58 -10.00 -20.54 -5.25
N GLU A 59 -10.17 -21.72 -5.86
CA GLU A 59 -10.34 -22.99 -5.12
C GLU A 59 -9.08 -23.39 -4.32
N GLU A 60 -7.88 -23.16 -4.88
CA GLU A 60 -6.62 -23.37 -4.16
C GLU A 60 -6.52 -22.40 -2.97
N LEU A 61 -6.78 -21.11 -3.19
CA LEU A 61 -6.76 -20.10 -2.14
C LEU A 61 -7.78 -20.41 -1.04
N GLU A 62 -8.93 -21.00 -1.36
CA GLU A 62 -9.94 -21.39 -0.37
C GLU A 62 -9.52 -22.61 0.47
N ASN A 63 -8.83 -23.57 -0.14
CA ASN A 63 -8.50 -24.84 0.51
C ASN A 63 -7.07 -24.94 1.08
N ASP A 64 -6.13 -24.11 0.65
CA ASP A 64 -4.73 -24.11 1.11
C ASP A 64 -4.41 -22.88 1.98
N PRO A 65 -4.27 -23.04 3.31
CA PRO A 65 -3.85 -21.98 4.22
C PRO A 65 -2.49 -21.35 3.89
N GLU A 66 -1.56 -22.10 3.32
CA GLU A 66 -0.25 -21.57 2.94
C GLU A 66 -0.34 -20.69 1.70
N ALA A 67 -1.14 -21.09 0.69
CA ALA A 67 -1.42 -20.26 -0.48
C ALA A 67 -2.03 -18.92 -0.07
N ARG A 68 -2.96 -18.93 0.88
CA ARG A 68 -3.52 -17.69 1.44
C ARG A 68 -2.48 -16.83 2.14
N MET A 69 -1.63 -17.44 2.96
CA MET A 69 -0.60 -16.68 3.65
C MET A 69 0.39 -16.05 2.67
N ARG A 70 0.73 -16.75 1.57
CA ARG A 70 1.56 -16.19 0.49
C ARG A 70 0.88 -15.00 -0.19
N LEU A 71 -0.41 -15.11 -0.56
CA LEU A 71 -1.19 -13.99 -1.09
C LEU A 71 -1.15 -12.77 -0.16
N ILE A 72 -1.36 -12.98 1.14
CA ILE A 72 -1.30 -11.91 2.14
C ILE A 72 0.10 -11.30 2.21
N ASP A 73 1.15 -12.12 2.22
CA ASP A 73 2.53 -11.67 2.47
C ASP A 73 3.16 -10.98 1.28
N GLU A 74 2.86 -11.48 0.08
CA GLU A 74 3.51 -11.04 -1.15
C GLU A 74 2.72 -9.95 -1.88
N ILE A 75 1.41 -9.82 -1.64
CA ILE A 75 0.55 -8.92 -2.41
C ILE A 75 -0.15 -7.90 -1.50
N ILE A 76 -0.74 -8.32 -0.39
CA ILE A 76 -1.52 -7.41 0.47
C ILE A 76 -0.60 -6.63 1.43
N LEU A 77 0.19 -7.30 2.25
CA LEU A 77 1.04 -6.66 3.25
C LEU A 77 2.02 -5.61 2.69
N PRO A 78 2.58 -5.75 1.48
CA PRO A 78 3.44 -4.72 0.91
C PRO A 78 2.76 -3.36 0.74
N ILE A 79 1.43 -3.28 0.65
CA ILE A 79 0.72 -2.01 0.55
C ILE A 79 0.17 -1.51 1.89
N ILE A 80 0.17 -2.34 2.93
CA ILE A 80 -0.35 -1.99 4.26
C ILE A 80 0.81 -1.64 5.19
N ASP A 81 0.72 -0.52 5.91
CA ASP A 81 1.56 -0.25 7.07
C ASP A 81 1.04 -1.05 8.27
N PHE A 82 1.28 -2.37 8.24
CA PHE A 82 0.74 -3.29 9.24
C PHE A 82 1.20 -3.00 10.68
N PRO A 83 2.45 -2.57 10.94
CA PRO A 83 2.86 -2.08 12.25
C PRO A 83 2.01 -0.91 12.75
N VAL A 84 1.81 0.13 11.92
CA VAL A 84 0.99 1.29 12.31
C VAL A 84 -0.47 0.89 12.46
N PHE A 85 -1.01 0.09 11.55
CA PHE A 85 -2.37 -0.46 11.66
C PHE A 85 -2.57 -1.19 13.00
N SER A 86 -1.65 -2.09 13.36
CA SER A 86 -1.67 -2.85 14.61
C SER A 86 -1.58 -1.94 15.85
N GLN A 87 -0.71 -0.94 15.81
CA GLN A 87 -0.58 0.05 16.87
C GLN A 87 -1.87 0.87 17.04
N LEU A 88 -2.50 1.29 15.94
CA LEU A 88 -3.74 2.05 15.97
C LEU A 88 -4.91 1.21 16.48
N VAL A 89 -4.92 -0.10 16.19
CA VAL A 89 -5.90 -1.04 16.71
C VAL A 89 -5.77 -1.20 18.23
N LEU A 90 -4.56 -1.43 18.75
CA LEU A 90 -4.36 -1.57 20.21
C LEU A 90 -4.39 -0.23 20.97
N ALA A 91 -4.16 0.89 20.29
CA ALA A 91 -4.23 2.24 20.85
C ALA A 91 -3.44 2.39 22.17
N THR A 92 -4.12 2.64 23.29
CA THR A 92 -3.48 2.81 24.61
C THR A 92 -2.81 1.52 25.10
N ASP A 93 -3.38 0.35 24.80
CA ASP A 93 -2.84 -0.95 25.21
C ASP A 93 -1.54 -1.28 24.50
N TRP A 94 -1.30 -0.69 23.32
CA TRP A 94 0.00 -0.81 22.64
C TRP A 94 1.15 -0.28 23.51
N ARG A 95 0.91 0.83 24.22
CA ARG A 95 1.96 1.51 25.01
C ARG A 95 2.40 0.71 26.22
N THR A 96 1.48 -0.08 26.80
CA THR A 96 1.73 -0.91 27.98
C THR A 96 2.16 -2.34 27.61
N ALA A 97 1.89 -2.79 26.38
CA ALA A 97 2.34 -4.09 25.88
C ALA A 97 3.87 -4.19 25.79
N THR A 98 4.42 -5.35 26.18
CA THR A 98 5.85 -5.64 25.99
C THR A 98 6.18 -5.82 24.49
N PRO A 99 7.46 -5.70 24.10
CA PRO A 99 7.88 -6.00 22.72
C PRO A 99 7.46 -7.39 22.23
N GLU A 100 7.51 -8.39 23.11
CA GLU A 100 7.10 -9.76 22.83
C GLU A 100 5.58 -9.83 22.61
N GLN A 101 4.79 -9.18 23.45
CA GLN A 101 3.33 -9.13 23.29
C GLN A 101 2.92 -8.43 22.00
N ARG A 102 3.58 -7.33 21.62
CA ARG A 102 3.34 -6.64 20.33
C ARG A 102 3.61 -7.57 19.16
N THR A 103 4.74 -8.29 19.19
CA THR A 103 5.11 -9.25 18.14
C THR A 103 4.11 -10.40 18.05
N GLN A 104 3.73 -10.98 19.19
CA GLN A 104 2.75 -12.06 19.25
C GLN A 104 1.36 -11.61 18.79
N PHE A 105 0.94 -10.39 19.17
CA PHE A 105 -0.30 -9.79 18.72
C PHE A 105 -0.31 -9.61 17.21
N MET A 106 0.71 -8.97 16.63
CA MET A 106 0.79 -8.74 15.18
C MET A 106 0.70 -10.06 14.41
N GLY A 107 1.45 -11.09 14.82
CA GLY A 107 1.39 -12.41 14.20
C GLY A 107 0.03 -13.08 14.31
N ALA A 108 -0.58 -13.05 15.51
CA ALA A 108 -1.90 -13.63 15.74
C ALA A 108 -3.01 -12.89 14.97
N PHE A 109 -2.92 -11.56 14.93
CA PHE A 109 -3.88 -10.69 14.25
C PHE A 109 -3.81 -10.88 12.74
N LYS A 110 -2.61 -10.87 12.15
CA LYS A 110 -2.39 -11.20 10.73
C LYS A 110 -2.97 -12.56 10.38
N SER A 111 -2.67 -13.58 11.19
CA SER A 111 -3.16 -14.94 10.97
C SER A 111 -4.69 -15.04 11.06
N MET A 112 -5.32 -14.28 11.96
CA MET A 112 -6.77 -14.17 12.02
C MET A 112 -7.34 -13.49 10.78
N MET A 113 -6.79 -12.34 10.35
CA MET A 113 -7.21 -11.63 9.14
C MET A 113 -7.16 -12.54 7.90
N ALA A 114 -6.04 -13.27 7.75
CA ALA A 114 -5.80 -14.22 6.66
C ALA A 114 -6.70 -15.48 6.72
N ARG A 115 -7.44 -15.70 7.81
CA ARG A 115 -8.47 -16.75 7.88
C ARG A 115 -9.86 -16.21 7.62
N THR A 116 -10.16 -15.00 8.11
CA THR A 116 -11.47 -14.40 8.01
C THR A 116 -11.76 -13.88 6.60
N TYR A 117 -10.85 -13.15 5.98
CA TYR A 117 -11.15 -12.41 4.73
C TYR A 117 -10.75 -13.09 3.44
N THR A 118 -10.28 -14.33 3.55
CA THR A 118 -9.92 -15.18 2.43
C THR A 118 -10.87 -16.36 2.29
N LYS A 119 -11.82 -16.50 3.22
CA LYS A 119 -12.90 -17.45 3.09
C LYS A 119 -13.80 -16.96 1.97
N SER A 120 -14.37 -17.87 1.17
CA SER A 120 -15.25 -17.47 0.08
C SER A 120 -14.61 -16.56 -0.97
N LEU A 121 -13.28 -16.63 -1.19
CA LEU A 121 -12.64 -15.87 -2.28
C LEU A 121 -13.23 -16.22 -3.65
N SER A 122 -13.65 -17.48 -3.83
CA SER A 122 -14.39 -17.96 -5.00
C SER A 122 -15.69 -17.18 -5.26
N ASP A 123 -16.36 -16.67 -4.23
CA ASP A 123 -17.58 -15.85 -4.38
C ASP A 123 -17.30 -14.47 -5.02
N TYR A 124 -16.03 -14.04 -5.01
CA TYR A 124 -15.57 -12.81 -5.67
C TYR A 124 -15.13 -13.05 -7.11
N ALA A 125 -15.23 -14.28 -7.65
CA ALA A 125 -14.98 -14.52 -9.07
C ALA A 125 -15.91 -13.66 -9.94
N GLY A 126 -15.34 -13.03 -10.97
CA GLY A 126 -16.09 -12.11 -11.83
C GLY A 126 -16.46 -10.76 -11.18
N THR A 127 -15.92 -10.44 -10.00
CA THR A 127 -16.04 -9.12 -9.38
C THR A 127 -15.50 -8.02 -10.29
N ARG A 128 -16.07 -6.82 -10.18
CA ARG A 128 -15.54 -5.60 -10.77
C ARG A 128 -15.07 -4.65 -9.68
N PHE A 129 -13.87 -4.13 -9.87
CA PHE A 129 -13.24 -3.15 -9.00
C PHE A 129 -13.14 -1.82 -9.72
N ASN A 130 -13.63 -0.75 -9.11
CA ASN A 130 -13.59 0.59 -9.68
C ASN A 130 -12.98 1.56 -8.68
N VAL A 131 -11.92 2.25 -9.08
CA VAL A 131 -11.48 3.48 -8.40
C VAL A 131 -12.47 4.60 -8.74
N LEU A 132 -12.96 5.28 -7.72
CA LEU A 132 -13.91 6.38 -7.83
C LEU A 132 -13.18 7.72 -7.81
N PRO A 133 -13.84 8.82 -8.25
CA PRO A 133 -13.29 10.17 -8.07
C PRO A 133 -12.92 10.42 -6.62
N ALA A 134 -11.70 10.94 -6.41
CA ALA A 134 -11.14 11.17 -5.10
C ALA A 134 -12.02 12.11 -4.26
N ARG A 135 -12.29 11.69 -3.03
CA ARG A 135 -13.00 12.42 -1.98
C ARG A 135 -12.30 12.15 -0.66
N GLY A 136 -12.45 13.07 0.30
CA GLY A 136 -11.80 12.96 1.59
C GLY A 136 -10.40 13.58 1.59
N GLU A 137 -9.46 12.94 2.28
CA GLU A 137 -8.20 13.57 2.65
C GLU A 137 -7.19 13.56 1.49
N GLN A 138 -6.62 14.73 1.17
CA GLN A 138 -5.65 14.92 0.08
C GLN A 138 -4.55 15.91 0.52
N ARG A 139 -3.88 15.63 1.65
CA ARG A 139 -2.81 16.47 2.24
C ARG A 139 -1.44 15.89 1.91
N GLU A 140 -0.37 16.67 1.83
CA GLU A 140 1.00 16.22 1.44
C GLU A 140 1.30 14.72 1.69
N ASP A 141 1.29 14.28 2.95
CA ASP A 141 1.58 12.88 3.36
C ASP A 141 0.36 11.98 3.60
N TYR A 142 -0.85 12.40 3.24
CA TYR A 142 -2.09 11.65 3.43
C TYR A 142 -2.98 11.67 2.19
N ARG A 143 -3.53 10.51 1.84
CA ARG A 143 -4.44 10.36 0.69
C ARG A 143 -5.59 9.42 1.04
N THR A 144 -6.76 9.69 0.49
CA THR A 144 -7.88 8.75 0.46
C THR A 144 -8.11 8.30 -0.98
N VAL A 145 -8.12 6.99 -1.20
CA VAL A 145 -8.54 6.39 -2.47
C VAL A 145 -9.91 5.76 -2.26
N ASN A 146 -10.93 6.28 -2.93
CA ASN A 146 -12.29 5.77 -2.84
C ASN A 146 -12.51 4.71 -3.90
N THR A 147 -13.09 3.57 -3.52
CA THR A 147 -13.37 2.49 -4.47
C THR A 147 -14.75 1.89 -4.29
N GLU A 148 -15.16 1.16 -5.31
CA GLU A 148 -16.39 0.39 -5.31
C GLU A 148 -16.12 -1.02 -5.85
N ILE A 149 -16.56 -2.02 -5.09
CA ILE A 149 -16.43 -3.44 -5.41
C ILE A 149 -17.82 -3.98 -5.71
N ARG A 150 -18.01 -4.52 -6.92
CA ARG A 150 -19.28 -5.10 -7.37
C ARG A 150 -19.11 -6.59 -7.60
N THR A 151 -19.70 -7.40 -6.74
CA THR A 151 -19.80 -8.84 -6.95
C THR A 151 -20.91 -9.15 -7.97
N GLY A 152 -20.73 -10.17 -8.80
CA GLY A 152 -21.67 -10.51 -9.88
C GLY A 152 -23.06 -10.98 -9.42
N GLN A 153 -23.29 -11.14 -8.12
CA GLN A 153 -24.47 -11.77 -7.53
C GLN A 153 -25.67 -10.82 -7.29
N GLY A 154 -25.66 -9.62 -7.88
CA GLY A 154 -26.75 -8.64 -7.71
C GLY A 154 -26.80 -7.98 -6.32
N LEU A 155 -25.73 -8.11 -5.54
CA LEU A 155 -25.57 -7.44 -4.26
C LEU A 155 -25.30 -5.94 -4.47
N SER A 156 -25.62 -5.16 -3.44
CA SER A 156 -25.24 -3.74 -3.43
C SER A 156 -23.71 -3.62 -3.51
N PRO A 157 -23.18 -2.63 -4.25
CA PRO A 157 -21.74 -2.43 -4.32
C PRO A 157 -21.15 -2.13 -2.95
N LEU A 158 -20.04 -2.78 -2.62
CA LEU A 158 -19.30 -2.54 -1.39
C LEU A 158 -18.38 -1.33 -1.60
N ARG A 159 -18.49 -0.30 -0.76
CA ARG A 159 -17.61 0.86 -0.83
C ARG A 159 -16.44 0.69 0.13
N VAL A 160 -15.23 0.89 -0.39
CA VAL A 160 -14.00 0.80 0.40
C VAL A 160 -13.18 2.04 0.15
N ASP A 161 -12.94 2.82 1.20
CA ASP A 161 -12.01 3.94 1.15
C ASP A 161 -10.69 3.54 1.81
N TYR A 162 -9.59 3.61 1.05
CA TYR A 162 -8.24 3.29 1.49
C TYR A 162 -7.59 4.56 2.02
N SER A 163 -7.26 4.58 3.31
CA SER A 163 -6.57 5.70 3.93
C SER A 163 -5.06 5.46 3.91
N PHE A 164 -4.36 6.26 3.13
CA PHE A 164 -2.93 6.19 2.91
C PHE A 164 -2.17 7.22 3.71
N ARG A 165 -0.97 6.84 4.12
CA ARG A 165 0.07 7.76 4.59
C ARG A 165 1.35 7.56 3.78
N PHE A 166 2.08 8.64 3.56
CA PHE A 166 3.41 8.59 3.00
C PHE A 166 4.41 8.32 4.13
N ASN A 167 5.24 7.29 3.98
CA ASN A 167 6.24 6.91 4.96
C ASN A 167 7.47 6.34 4.26
N GLU A 168 8.66 6.79 4.64
CA GLU A 168 9.94 6.26 4.13
C GLU A 168 10.01 6.22 2.59
N GLY A 169 9.43 7.23 1.92
CA GLY A 169 9.43 7.33 0.47
C GLY A 169 8.35 6.49 -0.25
N GLN A 170 7.43 5.87 0.50
CA GLN A 170 6.37 5.03 -0.04
C GLN A 170 4.99 5.35 0.54
N TRP A 171 3.96 5.27 -0.29
CA TRP A 171 2.58 5.28 0.16
C TRP A 171 2.19 3.92 0.76
N LYS A 172 1.58 3.92 1.94
CA LYS A 172 1.06 2.73 2.61
C LYS A 172 -0.31 2.99 3.21
N VAL A 173 -1.20 2.02 3.11
CA VAL A 173 -2.52 2.04 3.75
C VAL A 173 -2.36 1.83 5.25
N TYR A 174 -2.96 2.71 6.06
CA TYR A 174 -2.99 2.57 7.51
C TYR A 174 -4.41 2.35 8.06
N ASP A 175 -5.45 2.48 7.24
CA ASP A 175 -6.83 2.14 7.58
C ASP A 175 -7.65 1.86 6.31
N LEU A 176 -8.69 1.04 6.46
CA LEU A 176 -9.72 0.82 5.45
C LEU A 176 -11.06 1.24 6.05
N VAL A 177 -11.84 2.00 5.30
CA VAL A 177 -13.18 2.43 5.69
C VAL A 177 -14.18 1.73 4.79
N ILE A 178 -14.91 0.76 5.33
CA ILE A 178 -15.88 -0.04 4.59
C ILE A 178 -17.28 0.49 4.92
N ASP A 179 -18.01 0.95 3.91
CA ASP A 179 -19.33 1.58 4.07
C ASP A 179 -19.37 2.65 5.18
N GLY A 180 -18.31 3.45 5.27
CA GLY A 180 -18.16 4.52 6.26
C GLY A 180 -17.64 4.08 7.63
N LEU A 181 -17.40 2.78 7.84
CA LEU A 181 -16.90 2.22 9.09
C LEU A 181 -15.39 1.91 8.98
N SER A 182 -14.58 2.61 9.77
CA SER A 182 -13.14 2.37 9.89
C SER A 182 -12.85 1.01 10.53
N LEU A 183 -12.05 0.19 9.84
CA LEU A 183 -11.59 -1.09 10.36
C LEU A 183 -10.74 -0.90 11.61
N VAL A 184 -9.82 0.07 11.61
CA VAL A 184 -9.01 0.40 12.79
C VAL A 184 -9.90 0.70 14.00
N LYS A 185 -10.91 1.56 13.84
CA LYS A 185 -11.81 1.94 14.95
C LYS A 185 -12.65 0.76 15.44
N ASN A 186 -13.14 -0.06 14.51
CA ASN A 186 -13.94 -1.23 14.85
C ASN A 186 -13.13 -2.27 15.62
N PHE A 187 -11.93 -2.62 15.13
CA PHE A 187 -11.03 -3.53 15.82
C PHE A 187 -10.59 -2.98 17.18
N ARG A 188 -10.27 -1.69 17.27
CA ARG A 188 -9.94 -1.04 18.55
C ARG A 188 -11.05 -1.21 19.58
N SER A 189 -12.31 -1.00 19.18
CA SER A 189 -13.46 -1.20 20.07
C SER A 189 -13.58 -2.66 20.51
N SER A 190 -13.53 -3.59 19.55
CA SER A 190 -13.65 -5.04 19.82
C SER A 190 -12.54 -5.57 20.71
N PHE A 191 -11.28 -5.27 20.38
CA PHE A 191 -10.11 -5.75 21.10
C PHE A 191 -9.95 -5.05 22.44
N GLY A 192 -10.23 -3.75 22.54
CA GLY A 192 -10.25 -3.03 23.81
C GLY A 192 -11.25 -3.64 24.79
N ASN A 193 -12.44 -4.04 24.32
CA ASN A 193 -13.42 -4.74 25.15
C ASN A 193 -12.91 -6.10 25.66
N GLU A 194 -12.20 -6.86 24.82
CA GLU A 194 -11.58 -8.13 25.22
C GLU A 194 -10.45 -7.92 26.23
N ILE A 195 -9.56 -6.95 25.98
CA ILE A 195 -8.43 -6.62 26.85
C ILE A 195 -8.94 -6.15 28.22
N ASN A 196 -9.95 -5.29 28.26
CA ASN A 196 -10.53 -4.80 29.51
C ASN A 196 -11.15 -5.93 30.36
N ARG A 197 -11.63 -7.00 29.74
CA ARG A 197 -12.25 -8.14 30.44
C ARG A 197 -11.24 -9.21 30.83
N ASN A 198 -10.33 -9.54 29.92
CA ASN A 198 -9.53 -10.76 29.98
C ASN A 198 -8.02 -10.52 29.84
N GLY A 199 -7.59 -9.30 29.52
CA GLY A 199 -6.19 -8.93 29.31
C GLY A 199 -5.67 -9.21 27.88
N LEU A 200 -4.51 -8.63 27.58
CA LEU A 200 -3.88 -8.72 26.25
C LEU A 200 -3.48 -10.15 25.87
N ASP A 201 -2.98 -10.95 26.81
CA ASP A 201 -2.58 -12.33 26.53
C ASP A 201 -3.79 -13.22 26.16
N ALA A 202 -4.95 -12.94 26.75
CA ALA A 202 -6.20 -13.61 26.39
C ALA A 202 -6.65 -13.23 24.98
N LEU A 203 -6.58 -11.94 24.62
CA LEU A 203 -6.82 -11.50 23.24
C LEU A 203 -5.89 -12.23 22.26
N ILE A 204 -4.58 -12.24 22.50
CA ILE A 204 -3.60 -12.93 21.63
C ILE A 204 -3.96 -14.40 21.49
N THR A 205 -4.31 -15.07 22.58
CA THR A 205 -4.72 -16.49 22.57
C THR A 205 -5.98 -16.71 21.74
N ARG A 206 -6.96 -15.82 21.86
CA ARG A 206 -8.22 -15.89 21.09
C ARG A 206 -8.01 -15.63 19.60
N LEU A 207 -7.16 -14.67 19.24
CA LEU A 207 -6.78 -14.40 17.84
C LEU A 207 -6.08 -15.61 17.20
N LYS A 208 -5.18 -16.27 17.95
CA LYS A 208 -4.53 -17.53 17.49
C LYS A 208 -5.54 -18.64 17.19
N ARG A 209 -6.70 -18.65 17.85
CA ARG A 209 -7.81 -19.59 17.61
C ARG A 209 -8.82 -19.12 16.56
N GLY A 210 -8.54 -18.03 15.84
CA GLY A 210 -9.40 -17.53 14.77
C GLY A 210 -10.26 -16.32 15.14
N GLY A 211 -10.19 -15.82 16.37
CA GLY A 211 -10.80 -14.55 16.74
C GLY A 211 -12.33 -14.53 16.67
N GLU A 212 -12.99 -15.67 16.87
CA GLU A 212 -14.45 -15.79 16.85
C GLU A 212 -15.11 -14.70 17.70
N GLY A 213 -16.05 -13.96 17.11
CA GLY A 213 -16.78 -12.87 17.77
C GLY A 213 -15.96 -11.60 18.05
N LEU A 214 -14.70 -11.53 17.59
CA LEU A 214 -13.88 -10.32 17.66
C LEU A 214 -13.78 -9.57 16.32
N THR A 215 -14.21 -10.20 15.23
CA THR A 215 -14.23 -9.60 13.89
C THR A 215 -15.38 -8.60 13.77
N PRO A 216 -15.17 -7.42 13.16
CA PRO A 216 -16.22 -6.44 12.93
C PRO A 216 -17.36 -7.03 12.09
N GLN A 217 -18.60 -6.75 12.49
CA GLN A 217 -19.76 -6.98 11.62
C GLN A 217 -19.67 -6.04 10.41
N GLY A 218 -19.86 -6.57 9.20
CA GLY A 218 -19.80 -5.80 7.95
C GLY A 218 -18.39 -5.66 7.34
N ALA A 219 -17.35 -6.15 8.01
CA ALA A 219 -16.13 -6.50 7.30
C ALA A 219 -16.38 -7.84 6.59
N ALA A 220 -16.06 -7.92 5.30
CA ALA A 220 -16.44 -8.99 4.37
C ALA A 220 -16.51 -10.40 5.01
N PRO A 221 -17.59 -11.18 4.73
CA PRO A 221 -17.76 -12.55 5.22
C PRO A 221 -16.70 -13.52 4.68
#